data_AF-H8H390-F1
#
_entry.id   AF-H8H390-F1
#
_cell.length_a   1.000
_cell.length_b   1.000
_cell.length_c   1.000
_cell.angle_alpha   90.00
_cell.angle_beta   90.00
_cell.angle_gamma   90.00
#
_symmetry.space_group_name_H-M   'P 1'
#
loop_
_entity.id
_entity.type
_entity.pdbx_description
1 polymer ?
#
loop_
_entity_poly.entity_id
_entity_poly.type
_entity_poly.pdbx_seq_one_letter_code
_entity_poly.pdbx_strand_id
1 'polypeptide(L)' 'MLDVMVIGGGQAGLALRYVLQQAGVRFQILEASGRVGDA' A
#
# COMPACT_ATOMS: atom_id res chain seq x y z
N MET A 1 -5.68 15.24 0.43
CA MET A 1 -6.37 14.45 -0.62
C MET A 1 -5.40 13.39 -1.07
N LEU A 2 -5.82 12.12 -1.14
CA LEU A 2 -5.01 11.03 -1.65
C LEU A 2 -5.27 10.88 -3.14
N ASP A 3 -4.24 10.49 -3.88
CA ASP A 3 -4.34 10.22 -5.31
C ASP A 3 -4.64 8.73 -5.56
N VAL A 4 -4.21 7.85 -4.65
CA VAL A 4 -4.39 6.39 -4.73
C VAL A 4 -4.77 5.80 -3.37
N MET A 5 -5.70 4.84 -3.37
CA MET A 5 -5.97 3.98 -2.23
C MET A 5 -5.72 2.52 -2.60
N VAL A 6 -4.90 1.83 -1.82
CA VAL A 6 -4.56 0.41 -2.02
C VAL A 6 -5.26 -0.39 -0.95
N ILE A 7 -6.00 -1.43 -1.35
CA ILE A 7 -6.68 -2.35 -0.43
C ILE A 7 -5.89 -3.66 -0.40
N GLY A 8 -5.42 -4.04 0.79
CA GLY A 8 -4.51 -5.17 1.02
C GLY A 8 -3.07 -4.73 1.24
N GLY A 9 -2.53 -5.02 2.41
CA GLY A 9 -1.16 -4.78 2.88
C GLY A 9 -0.27 -6.03 2.86
N GLY A 10 -0.63 -7.05 2.09
CA GLY A 10 0.24 -8.21 1.80
C GLY A 10 1.40 -7.88 0.85
N GLN A 11 2.07 -8.89 0.30
CA GLN A 11 3.28 -8.70 -0.53
C GLN A 11 3.04 -7.80 -1.75
N ALA A 12 1.91 -7.95 -2.44
CA ALA A 12 1.57 -7.14 -3.60
C ALA A 12 1.36 -5.66 -3.22
N GLY A 13 0.64 -5.40 -2.12
CA GLY A 13 0.42 -4.03 -1.62
C GLY A 13 1.72 -3.37 -1.17
N LEU A 14 2.62 -4.13 -0.53
CA LEU A 14 3.94 -3.64 -0.11
C LEU A 14 4.89 -3.42 -1.30
N ALA A 15 4.85 -4.26 -2.33
CA ALA A 15 5.58 -4.02 -3.56
C ALA A 15 5.09 -2.74 -4.26
N LEU A 16 3.77 -2.54 -4.32
CA LEU A 16 3.17 -1.33 -4.87
C LEU A 16 3.53 -0.08 -4.05
N ARG A 17 3.63 -0.20 -2.72
CA ARG A 17 4.14 0.85 -1.84
C ARG A 17 5.48 1.39 -2.32
N TYR A 18 6.42 0.48 -2.62
CA TYR A 18 7.76 0.84 -3.05
C TYR A 18 7.75 1.62 -4.38
N VAL A 19 6.92 1.19 -5.33
CA VAL A 19 6.77 1.88 -6.62
C VAL A 19 6.12 3.26 -6.45
N LEU A 20 5.03 3.36 -5.68
CA LEU A 20 4.33 4.63 -5.44
C LEU A 20 5.19 5.63 -4.66
N GLN A 21 6.02 5.16 -3.72
CA GLN A 21 6.99 6.00 -3.00
C GLN A 21 8.05 6.59 -3.93
N GLN A 22 8.63 5.77 -4.82
CA GLN A 22 9.61 6.27 -5.80
C GLN A 22 9.00 7.26 -6.80
N ALA A 23 7.72 7.09 -7.14
CA ALA A 23 6.99 8.00 -8.03
C ALA A 23 6.52 9.29 -7.34
N GLY A 24 6.70 9.45 -6.03
CA GLY A 24 6.24 10.64 -5.29
C GLY A 24 4.72 10.78 -5.19
N VAL A 25 3.97 9.68 -5.34
CA VAL A 25 2.51 9.68 -5.31
C VAL A 25 2.02 9.71 -3.86
N ARG A 26 0.93 10.45 -3.57
CA ARG A 26 0.30 10.40 -2.25
C ARG A 26 -0.72 9.27 -2.23
N PHE A 27 -0.46 8.28 -1.39
CA PHE A 27 -1.31 7.10 -1.30
C PHE A 27 -1.48 6.63 0.15
N GLN A 28 -2.47 5.76 0.35
CA GLN A 28 -2.68 5.06 1.61
C GLN A 28 -2.99 3.57 1.34
N ILE A 29 -2.43 2.70 2.16
CA ILE A 29 -2.71 1.26 2.16
C ILE A 29 -3.67 0.97 3.33
N LEU A 30 -4.76 0.27 3.04
CA LEU A 30 -5.68 -0.26 4.04
C LEU A 30 -5.52 -1.78 4.09
N GLU A 31 -5.17 -2.29 5.27
CA GLU A 31 -5.07 -3.71 5.56
C GLU A 31 -6.12 -4.07 6.62
N ALA A 32 -6.87 -5.14 6.40
CA ALA A 32 -7.93 -5.57 7.31
C ALA A 32 -7.37 -6.30 8.53
N SER A 33 -6.25 -7.00 8.37
CA SER A 33 -5.52 -7.63 9.45
C SER A 33 -4.72 -6.60 10.26
N GLY A 34 -4.41 -6.97 11.50
CA GLY A 34 -3.60 -6.12 12.39
C GLY A 34 -2.11 -6.07 12.03
N ARG A 35 -1.66 -6.74 10.96
CA ARG A 35 -0.27 -6.76 10.53
C ARG A 35 -0.13 -6.72 9.00
N VAL A 36 0.89 -6.05 8.51
CA VAL A 36 1.23 -6.06 7.08
C VAL A 36 2.05 -7.31 6.73
N GLY A 37 1.98 -7.72 5.47
CA GLY A 37 2.78 -8.83 4.93
C GLY A 37 2.22 -10.23 5.19
N ASP A 38 1.04 -10.35 5.82
CA ASP A 38 0.29 -11.61 5.96
C ASP A 38 -0.48 -11.91 4.68
N ALA A 39 0.20 -12.48 3.69
CA ALA A 39 -0.36 -13.15 2.51
C ALA A 39 0.77 -13.78 1.70
#